data_AF-A0A562GLR9-F1
#
_entry.id   AF-A0A562GLR9-F1
#
_cell.length_a   1.000
_cell.length_b   1.000
_cell.length_c   1.000
_cell.angle_alpha   90.00
_cell.angle_beta   90.00
_cell.angle_gamma   90.00
#
_symmetry.space_group_name_H-M   'P 1'
#
loop_
_entity.id
_entity.type
_entity.pdbx_description
1 polymer ?
#
loop_
_entity_poly.entity_id
_entity_poly.type
_entity_poly.pdbx_seq_one_letter_code
_entity_poly.pdbx_strand_id
1 'polypeptide(L)'
;MGQGEDARSCLQRKLEILEEIAAKTETLCRFIPDRKMTGIGRVLRERNVLIDALAAVNAELTGTLAWKSVPDIEPLRQEAAGKQRQILERSRQVLQQAIEEKACIAAELKKSRVHRQVRNQYVTPYKSMLPGCRFNKKG
;
A
#
# COMPACT_ATOMS: atom_id res chain seq x y z
N MET A 1 11.29 -30.99 25.20
CA MET A 1 10.55 -30.16 24.25
C MET A 1 11.20 -30.42 22.91
N GLY A 2 10.50 -31.10 22.01
CA GLY A 2 11.12 -31.66 20.80
C GLY A 2 11.35 -30.57 19.74
N GLN A 3 12.45 -30.66 18.99
CA GLN A 3 12.75 -29.74 17.86
C GLN A 3 11.58 -29.61 16.84
N GLY A 4 10.67 -30.60 16.79
CA GLY A 4 9.45 -30.54 15.97
C GLY A 4 8.31 -29.68 16.55
N GLU A 5 8.22 -29.53 17.87
CA GLU A 5 7.23 -28.65 18.53
C GLU A 5 7.58 -27.18 18.32
N ASP A 6 8.86 -26.84 18.45
CA ASP A 6 9.39 -25.49 18.21
C ASP A 6 9.23 -25.08 16.74
N ALA A 7 9.43 -26.00 15.80
CA ALA A 7 9.22 -25.72 14.38
C ALA A 7 7.74 -25.53 14.01
N ARG A 8 6.83 -26.31 14.63
CA ARG A 8 5.38 -26.15 14.44
C ARG A 8 4.90 -24.80 14.95
N SER A 9 5.31 -24.39 16.16
CA SER A 9 4.91 -23.10 16.73
C SER A 9 5.43 -21.92 15.89
N CYS A 10 6.67 -21.99 15.39
CA CYS A 10 7.21 -20.99 14.47
C CYS A 10 6.41 -20.91 13.16
N LEU A 11 6.01 -22.04 12.59
CA LEU A 11 5.20 -22.07 11.35
C LEU A 11 3.77 -21.59 11.57
N GLN A 12 3.15 -21.89 12.72
CA GLN A 12 1.84 -21.33 13.08
C GLN A 12 1.93 -19.81 13.22
N ARG A 13 2.92 -19.29 13.93
CA ARG A 13 3.18 -17.86 14.04
C ARG A 13 3.40 -17.21 12.66
N LYS A 14 4.10 -17.90 11.76
CA LYS A 14 4.26 -17.47 10.37
C LYS A 14 2.92 -17.36 9.65
N LEU A 15 2.02 -18.33 9.82
CA LEU A 15 0.68 -18.32 9.23
C LEU A 15 -0.17 -17.16 9.76
N GLU A 16 -0.16 -16.92 11.07
CA GLU A 16 -0.87 -15.80 11.70
C GLU A 16 -0.41 -14.45 11.12
N ILE A 17 0.91 -14.24 11.01
CA ILE A 17 1.46 -13.01 10.41
C ILE A 17 1.01 -12.88 8.95
N LEU A 18 0.97 -13.97 8.19
CA LEU A 18 0.49 -13.95 6.80
C LEU A 18 -1.00 -13.59 6.71
N GLU A 19 -1.82 -14.09 7.63
CA GLU A 19 -3.25 -13.73 7.72
C GLU A 19 -3.45 -12.24 8.01
N GLU A 20 -2.68 -11.70 8.95
CA GLU A 20 -2.70 -10.27 9.24
C GLU A 20 -2.29 -9.44 8.01
N ILE A 21 -1.20 -9.84 7.32
CA ILE A 21 -0.77 -9.18 6.08
C ILE A 21 -1.88 -9.24 5.01
N ALA A 22 -2.58 -10.37 4.89
CA ALA A 22 -3.70 -10.52 3.95
C ALA A 22 -4.84 -9.56 4.30
N ALA A 23 -5.24 -9.48 5.58
CA ALA A 23 -6.29 -8.57 6.05
C ALA A 23 -5.94 -7.09 5.81
N LYS A 24 -4.68 -6.71 6.05
CA LYS A 24 -4.19 -5.35 5.73
C LYS A 24 -4.19 -5.09 4.22
N THR A 25 -3.88 -6.10 3.41
CA THR A 25 -3.92 -5.99 1.93
C THR A 25 -5.35 -5.74 1.44
N GLU A 26 -6.35 -6.45 1.98
CA GLU A 26 -7.77 -6.17 1.69
C GLU A 26 -8.22 -4.77 2.16
N THR A 27 -7.67 -4.28 3.27
CA THR A 27 -7.94 -2.91 3.72
C THR A 27 -7.40 -1.88 2.71
N LEU A 28 -6.21 -2.12 2.14
CA LEU A 28 -5.65 -1.27 1.09
C LEU A 28 -6.50 -1.30 -0.18
N CYS A 29 -7.02 -2.46 -0.60
CA CYS A 29 -7.95 -2.56 -1.73
C CYS A 29 -9.15 -1.61 -1.58
N ARG A 30 -9.68 -1.45 -0.36
CA ARG A 30 -10.82 -0.55 -0.09
C ARG A 30 -10.40 0.91 0.00
N PHE A 31 -9.24 1.20 0.58
CA PHE A 31 -8.82 2.57 0.84
C PHE A 31 -8.32 3.33 -0.39
N ILE A 32 -7.76 2.62 -1.37
CA ILE A 32 -7.28 3.20 -2.62
C ILE A 32 -8.39 3.92 -3.40
N PRO A 33 -9.49 3.26 -3.80
CA PRO A 33 -10.56 3.92 -4.55
C PRO A 33 -11.23 5.03 -3.72
N ASP A 34 -11.33 4.84 -2.40
CA ASP A 34 -11.87 5.84 -1.47
C ASP A 34 -10.91 7.03 -1.22
N ARG A 35 -9.68 7.00 -1.78
CA ARG A 35 -8.64 8.02 -1.60
C ARG A 35 -8.32 8.34 -0.13
N LYS A 36 -8.40 7.32 0.73
CA LYS A 36 -8.15 7.45 2.19
C LYS A 36 -6.64 7.52 2.50
N MET A 37 -5.95 8.56 2.01
CA MET A 37 -4.48 8.67 2.02
C MET A 37 -3.84 8.49 3.41
N THR A 38 -4.41 9.09 4.46
CA THR A 38 -3.92 8.92 5.85
C THR A 38 -4.07 7.47 6.32
N GLY A 39 -5.20 6.84 5.96
CA GLY A 39 -5.46 5.43 6.25
C GLY A 39 -4.48 4.52 5.51
N ILE A 40 -4.23 4.79 4.22
CA ILE A 40 -3.25 4.05 3.41
C ILE A 40 -1.87 4.14 4.06
N GLY A 41 -1.40 5.34 4.42
CA GLY A 41 -0.10 5.54 5.05
C GLY A 41 0.04 4.85 6.41
N ARG A 42 -1.06 4.76 7.19
CA ARG A 42 -1.08 3.97 8.44
C ARG A 42 -0.97 2.47 8.15
N VAL A 43 -1.82 1.95 7.26
CA VAL A 43 -1.86 0.51 6.95
C VAL A 43 -0.54 0.02 6.35
N LEU A 44 0.13 0.82 5.50
CA LEU A 44 1.44 0.48 4.97
C LEU A 44 2.52 0.37 6.06
N ARG A 45 2.50 1.25 7.07
CA ARG A 45 3.43 1.17 8.20
C ARG A 45 3.19 -0.07 9.05
N GLU A 46 1.93 -0.36 9.37
CA GLU A 46 1.55 -1.59 10.08
C GLU A 46 1.98 -2.84 9.30
N ARG A 47 1.78 -2.84 7.97
CA ARG A 47 2.20 -3.95 7.10
C ARG A 47 3.72 -4.12 7.04
N ASN A 48 4.50 -3.04 7.07
CA ASN A 48 5.97 -3.13 7.13
C ASN A 48 6.43 -3.82 8.41
N VAL A 49 5.85 -3.47 9.57
CA VAL A 49 6.17 -4.14 10.84
C VAL A 49 5.88 -5.65 10.76
N LEU A 50 4.79 -6.05 10.11
CA LEU A 50 4.47 -7.46 9.90
C LEU A 50 5.43 -8.16 8.94
N ILE A 51 5.93 -7.46 7.90
CA ILE A 51 6.95 -8.00 7.00
C ILE A 51 8.26 -8.24 7.76
N ASP A 52 8.65 -7.30 8.64
CA ASP A 52 9.84 -7.44 9.48
C ASP A 52 9.68 -8.61 10.47
N ALA A 53 8.51 -8.76 11.09
CA ALA A 53 8.18 -9.90 11.95
C ALA A 53 8.22 -11.23 11.18
N LEU A 54 7.71 -11.26 9.95
CA LEU A 54 7.78 -12.42 9.07
C LEU A 54 9.23 -12.78 8.72
N ALA A 55 10.08 -11.78 8.49
CA ALA A 55 11.50 -11.98 8.23
C ALA A 55 12.23 -12.60 9.43
N ALA A 56 11.93 -12.14 10.65
CA ALA A 56 12.47 -12.72 11.88
C ALA A 56 12.08 -14.20 12.04
N VAL A 57 10.80 -14.53 11.86
CA VAL A 57 10.33 -15.94 11.94
C VAL A 57 10.98 -16.81 10.85
N ASN A 58 11.19 -16.27 9.64
CA ASN A 58 11.90 -17.02 8.60
C ASN A 58 13.38 -17.26 8.95
N ALA A 59 14.04 -16.32 9.64
CA ALA A 59 15.41 -16.50 10.13
C ALA A 59 15.50 -17.60 11.20
N GLU A 60 14.55 -17.62 12.15
CA GLU A 60 14.43 -18.68 13.17
C GLU A 60 14.23 -20.06 12.53
N LEU A 61 13.37 -20.14 11.52
CA LEU A 61 13.10 -21.38 10.78
C LEU A 61 14.29 -21.85 9.94
N THR A 62 15.08 -20.95 9.36
CA THR A 62 16.25 -21.31 8.54
C THR A 62 17.45 -21.78 9.37
N GLY A 63 17.60 -21.27 10.60
CA GLY A 63 18.64 -21.73 11.54
C GLY A 63 18.48 -23.17 12.01
N THR A 64 17.31 -23.77 11.82
CA THR A 64 16.94 -25.06 12.44
C THR A 64 16.63 -26.12 11.37
N LEU A 65 17.56 -26.53 10.51
CA LEU A 65 17.25 -27.37 9.33
C LEU A 65 16.63 -28.77 9.63
N ALA A 66 16.69 -29.24 10.88
CA ALA A 66 16.24 -30.58 11.29
C ALA A 66 14.72 -30.82 11.17
N TRP A 67 13.89 -29.77 11.13
CA TRP A 67 12.43 -29.92 11.06
C TRP A 67 11.88 -30.21 9.66
N LYS A 68 12.68 -30.00 8.60
CA LYS A 68 12.22 -30.18 7.20
C LYS A 68 11.85 -31.62 6.84
N SER A 69 12.37 -32.59 7.56
CA SER A 69 12.09 -34.02 7.36
C SER A 69 10.93 -34.54 8.19
N VAL A 70 10.27 -33.69 8.99
CA VAL A 70 9.13 -34.10 9.83
C VAL A 70 7.85 -34.09 8.98
N PRO A 71 7.20 -35.23 8.75
CA PRO A 71 6.09 -35.35 7.81
C PRO A 71 4.86 -34.50 8.18
N ASP A 72 4.58 -34.35 9.47
CA ASP A 72 3.45 -33.55 9.95
C ASP A 72 3.63 -32.02 9.79
N ILE A 73 4.82 -31.56 9.40
CA ILE A 73 5.14 -30.14 9.23
C ILE A 73 4.96 -29.70 7.77
N GLU A 74 5.06 -30.64 6.83
CA GLU A 74 4.89 -30.38 5.40
C GLU A 74 3.53 -29.76 5.02
N PRO A 75 2.36 -30.17 5.58
CA PRO A 75 1.08 -29.50 5.26
C PRO A 75 1.06 -28.02 5.67
N LEU A 76 1.57 -27.68 6.86
CA LEU A 76 1.65 -26.29 7.33
C LEU A 76 2.57 -25.45 6.44
N ARG A 77 3.66 -26.04 5.96
CA ARG A 77 4.58 -25.38 5.03
C ARG A 77 3.92 -25.11 3.68
N GLN A 78 3.18 -26.07 3.14
CA GLN A 78 2.44 -25.91 1.89
C GLN A 78 1.35 -24.84 2.03
N GLU A 79 0.63 -24.83 3.14
CA GLU A 79 -0.37 -23.80 3.44
C GLU A 79 0.27 -22.41 3.49
N ALA A 80 1.39 -22.25 4.22
CA ALA A 80 2.10 -20.98 4.31
C ALA A 80 2.59 -20.50 2.94
N ALA A 81 3.11 -21.42 2.12
CA ALA A 81 3.53 -21.10 0.75
C ALA A 81 2.33 -20.70 -0.14
N GLY A 82 1.19 -21.36 0.01
CA GLY A 82 -0.07 -21.02 -0.66
C GLY A 82 -0.53 -19.61 -0.30
N LYS A 83 -0.61 -19.29 0.99
CA LYS A 83 -0.99 -17.94 1.46
C LYS A 83 -0.01 -16.87 0.99
N GLN A 84 1.30 -17.14 0.99
CA GLN A 84 2.29 -16.20 0.46
C GLN A 84 2.04 -15.87 -1.01
N ARG A 85 1.75 -16.87 -1.86
CA ARG A 85 1.42 -16.65 -3.27
C ARG A 85 0.15 -15.80 -3.43
N GLN A 86 -0.90 -16.12 -2.69
CA GLN A 86 -2.16 -15.36 -2.71
C GLN A 86 -1.94 -13.89 -2.30
N ILE A 87 -1.19 -13.64 -1.23
CA ILE A 87 -0.86 -12.29 -0.76
C ILE A 87 -0.08 -11.53 -1.83
N LEU A 88 0.89 -12.17 -2.50
CA LEU A 88 1.68 -11.52 -3.56
C LEU A 88 0.81 -11.15 -4.76
N GLU A 89 -0.07 -12.05 -5.21
CA GLU A 89 -1.01 -11.77 -6.29
C GLU A 89 -1.95 -10.62 -5.92
N ARG A 90 -2.53 -10.66 -4.72
CA ARG A 90 -3.41 -9.60 -4.25
C ARG A 90 -2.68 -8.26 -4.10
N SER A 91 -1.44 -8.28 -3.63
CA SER A 91 -0.60 -7.08 -3.52
C SER A 91 -0.29 -6.47 -4.89
N ARG A 92 -0.09 -7.30 -5.92
CA ARG A 92 0.07 -6.81 -7.31
C ARG A 92 -1.20 -6.13 -7.81
N GLN A 93 -2.36 -6.70 -7.53
CA GLN A 93 -3.66 -6.09 -7.88
C GLN A 93 -3.85 -4.74 -7.18
N VAL A 94 -3.55 -4.65 -5.88
CA VAL A 94 -3.59 -3.40 -5.10
C VAL A 94 -2.68 -2.34 -5.71
N LEU A 95 -1.46 -2.72 -6.09
CA LEU A 95 -0.50 -1.81 -6.70
C LEU A 95 -1.00 -1.29 -8.06
N GLN A 96 -1.59 -2.16 -8.88
CA GLN A 96 -2.19 -1.76 -10.15
C GLN A 96 -3.34 -0.77 -9.95
N GLN A 97 -4.25 -1.05 -9.01
CA GLN A 97 -5.34 -0.14 -8.64
C GLN A 97 -4.81 1.23 -8.17
N ALA A 98 -3.74 1.25 -7.37
CA ALA A 98 -3.13 2.49 -6.90
C ALA A 98 -2.54 3.33 -8.06
N ILE A 99 -1.95 2.67 -9.07
CA ILE A 99 -1.41 3.34 -10.26
C ILE A 99 -2.54 3.96 -11.07
N GLU A 100 -3.63 3.24 -11.27
CA GLU A 100 -4.81 3.71 -11.99
C GLU A 100 -5.44 4.92 -11.27
N GLU A 101 -5.62 4.83 -9.95
CA GLU A 101 -6.19 5.93 -9.17
C GLU A 101 -5.28 7.16 -9.16
N LYS A 102 -3.95 6.96 -9.11
CA LYS A 102 -2.98 8.06 -9.27
C LYS A 102 -3.15 8.76 -10.63
N ALA A 103 -3.39 8.02 -11.71
CA ALA A 103 -3.61 8.60 -13.03
C ALA A 103 -4.93 9.40 -13.07
N CYS A 104 -6.00 8.90 -12.45
CA CYS A 104 -7.28 9.61 -12.30
C CYS A 104 -7.10 10.94 -11.57
N ILE A 105 -6.44 10.94 -10.40
CA ILE A 105 -6.16 12.14 -9.61
C ILE A 105 -5.33 13.15 -10.44
N ALA A 106 -4.31 12.68 -11.17
CA ALA A 106 -3.49 13.55 -12.01
C ALA A 106 -4.32 14.23 -13.13
N ALA A 107 -5.24 13.48 -13.76
CA ALA A 107 -6.13 14.02 -14.78
C ALA A 107 -7.11 15.06 -14.20
N GLU A 108 -7.67 14.81 -13.03
CA GLU A 108 -8.54 15.75 -12.31
C GLU A 108 -7.80 17.06 -11.97
N LEU A 109 -6.57 16.94 -11.45
CA LEU A 109 -5.73 18.09 -11.14
C LEU A 109 -5.40 18.91 -12.39
N LYS A 110 -5.13 18.25 -13.53
CA LYS A 110 -4.91 18.93 -14.81
C LYS A 110 -6.15 19.72 -15.24
N LYS A 111 -7.35 19.12 -15.17
CA LYS A 111 -8.61 19.79 -15.47
C LYS A 111 -8.85 21.01 -14.57
N SER A 112 -8.61 20.86 -13.26
CA SER A 112 -8.74 21.95 -12.29
C SER A 112 -7.78 23.12 -12.58
N ARG A 113 -6.52 22.83 -12.95
CA ARG A 113 -5.55 23.85 -13.37
C ARG A 113 -6.00 24.62 -14.61
N VAL A 114 -6.49 23.92 -15.64
CA VAL A 114 -7.01 24.55 -16.86
C VAL A 114 -8.21 25.44 -16.52
N HIS A 115 -9.15 24.96 -15.70
CA HIS A 115 -10.31 25.76 -15.31
C HIS A 115 -9.91 27.02 -14.53
N ARG A 116 -8.93 26.92 -13.61
CA ARG A 116 -8.39 28.07 -12.89
C ARG A 116 -7.72 29.07 -13.83
N GLN A 117 -6.97 28.59 -14.82
CA GLN A 117 -6.34 29.45 -15.84
C GLN A 117 -7.39 30.20 -16.66
N VAL A 118 -8.42 29.51 -17.17
CA VAL A 118 -9.53 30.14 -17.91
C VAL A 118 -10.24 31.17 -17.04
N ARG A 119 -10.56 30.84 -15.77
CA ARG A 119 -11.17 31.79 -14.84
C ARG A 119 -10.31 33.03 -14.63
N ASN A 120 -9.01 32.86 -14.41
CA ASN A 120 -8.08 33.97 -14.22
C ASN A 120 -7.96 34.86 -15.47
N GLN A 121 -7.95 34.27 -16.66
CA GLN A 121 -7.78 34.99 -17.92
C GLN A 121 -9.05 35.68 -18.41
N TYR A 122 -10.24 35.09 -18.17
CA TYR A 122 -11.49 35.55 -18.78
C TYR A 122 -12.52 36.08 -17.77
N VAL A 123 -12.54 35.59 -16.53
CA VAL A 123 -13.56 35.97 -15.51
C VAL A 123 -13.03 37.02 -14.53
N THR A 124 -11.72 36.98 -14.22
CA THR A 124 -11.08 37.93 -13.31
C THR A 124 -10.36 39.14 -13.95
N PRO A 125 -10.39 39.44 -15.28
CA PRO A 125 -9.58 40.55 -15.80
C PRO A 125 -10.06 41.93 -15.33
N TYR A 126 -11.32 42.07 -14.92
CA TYR A 126 -11.88 43.35 -14.43
C TYR A 126 -11.82 43.54 -12.91
N LYS A 127 -11.56 42.49 -12.11
CA LYS A 127 -11.49 42.60 -10.63
C LYS A 127 -10.08 42.83 -10.07
N SER A 128 -9.04 42.60 -10.86
CA SER A 128 -7.64 42.88 -10.51
C SER A 128 -7.08 44.11 -11.22
N MET A 129 -7.92 45.08 -11.62
CA MET A 129 -7.43 46.43 -11.80
C MET A 129 -7.03 46.94 -10.41
N LEU A 130 -5.77 46.72 -10.06
CA LEU A 130 -5.12 47.35 -8.91
C LEU A 130 -5.45 48.84 -8.93
N PRO A 131 -5.92 49.44 -7.82
CA PRO A 131 -6.02 50.90 -7.73
C PRO A 131 -4.59 51.45 -7.77
N GLY A 132 -4.15 51.88 -8.96
CA GLY A 132 -2.79 52.41 -9.16
C GLY A 132 -2.20 52.31 -10.56
N CYS A 133 -2.74 51.46 -11.45
CA CYS A 133 -2.26 51.40 -12.84
C CYS A 133 -2.75 52.61 -13.64
N ARG A 134 -2.01 53.71 -13.58
CA ARG A 134 -2.19 54.89 -14.43
C ARG A 134 -2.03 54.48 -15.90
N PHE A 135 -3.14 54.43 -16.63
CA PHE A 135 -3.13 54.52 -18.08
C PHE A 135 -2.70 55.93 -18.48
N ASN A 136 -1.39 56.17 -18.52
CA ASN A 136 -0.80 57.34 -19.17
C ASN A 136 0.45 56.87 -19.94
N LYS A 137 0.23 56.36 -21.15
CA LYS A 137 1.21 56.53 -22.24
C LYS A 137 0.58 57.49 -23.24
N LYS A 138 0.93 58.77 -23.08
CA LYS A 138 1.01 59.70 -24.21
C LYS A 138 2.25 59.31 -24.99
N GLY A 139 2.10 59.20 -26.31
CA GLY A 139 3.12 58.81 -27.28
C GLY A 139 2.42 58.30 -28.52
#